data_AF-A0A7J2PVT8-F1
#
_entry.id   AF-A0A7J2PVT8-F1
#
_cell.length_a   1.000
_cell.length_b   1.000
_cell.length_c   1.000
_cell.angle_alpha   90.00
_cell.angle_beta   90.00
_cell.angle_gamma   90.00
#
_symmetry.space_group_name_H-M   'P 1'
#
loop_
_entity.id
_entity.type
_entity.pdbx_description
1 polymer ?
#
loop_
_entity_poly.entity_id
_entity_poly.type
_entity_poly.pdbx_seq_one_letter_code
_entity_poly.pdbx_strand_id
1 'polypeptide(L)'
;MKIKAGKSVVLPDGKHEGKITGVVYRDDPYEYTDIEIEENKKQLKIKYGCPSDIKVDDEGNAKTKLARLLGLFTEVKQDGEYDPEEILVGKKVSFQTLTKKTDKGEFSNVVSDSVKSME
;
A
#
# COMPACT_ATOMS: atom_id res chain seq x y z
N MET A 1 17.08 11.35 -23.39
CA MET A 1 17.13 9.92 -22.99
C MET A 1 16.18 9.15 -23.90
N LYS A 2 16.60 8.03 -24.52
CA LYS A 2 15.69 7.16 -25.28
C LYS A 2 15.29 5.98 -24.37
N ILE A 3 14.01 5.86 -24.06
CA ILE A 3 13.47 4.78 -23.22
C ILE A 3 13.02 3.64 -24.16
N LYS A 4 13.47 2.41 -23.92
CA LYS A 4 12.99 1.22 -24.64
C LYS A 4 11.77 0.67 -23.94
N ALA A 5 10.72 0.36 -24.71
CA ALA A 5 9.55 -0.33 -24.18
C ALA A 5 9.90 -1.78 -23.78
N GLY A 6 9.49 -2.19 -22.58
CA GLY A 6 9.57 -3.57 -22.09
C GLY A 6 8.18 -4.20 -21.99
N LYS A 7 8.12 -5.53 -21.81
CA LYS A 7 6.85 -6.20 -21.49
C LYS A 7 6.42 -5.85 -20.06
N SER A 8 5.14 -5.58 -19.86
CA SER A 8 4.56 -5.44 -18.53
C SER A 8 4.71 -6.77 -17.78
N VAL A 9 5.07 -6.71 -16.50
CA VAL A 9 5.08 -7.87 -15.61
C VAL A 9 3.88 -7.76 -14.68
N VAL A 10 2.96 -8.70 -14.81
CA VAL A 10 1.74 -8.77 -13.99
C VAL A 10 1.96 -9.80 -12.88
N LEU A 11 1.71 -9.38 -11.64
CA LEU A 11 1.64 -10.29 -10.50
C LEU A 11 0.29 -11.03 -10.59
N PRO A 12 0.27 -12.38 -10.56
CA PRO A 12 -0.96 -13.15 -10.73
C PRO A 12 -1.93 -12.85 -9.59
N ASP A 13 -3.22 -13.05 -9.84
CA ASP A 13 -4.25 -12.85 -8.84
C ASP A 13 -4.09 -13.82 -7.67
N GLY A 14 -4.46 -13.37 -6.47
CA GLY A 14 -4.41 -14.19 -5.27
C GLY A 14 -3.61 -13.56 -4.14
N LYS A 15 -3.20 -14.39 -3.18
CA LYS A 15 -2.50 -13.97 -1.97
C LYS A 15 -0.99 -13.98 -2.18
N HIS A 16 -0.35 -12.90 -1.73
CA HIS A 16 1.09 -12.67 -1.81
C HIS A 16 1.63 -12.23 -0.46
N GLU A 17 2.95 -12.27 -0.36
CA GLU A 17 3.71 -11.83 0.79
C GLU A 17 4.84 -10.92 0.32
N GLY A 18 5.14 -9.91 1.11
CA GLY A 18 6.14 -8.93 0.75
C GLY A 18 6.61 -8.11 1.93
N LYS A 19 7.51 -7.19 1.63
CA LYS A 19 8.05 -6.22 2.58
C LYS A 19 7.73 -4.82 2.11
N ILE A 20 7.31 -3.95 3.03
CA ILE A 20 7.16 -2.53 2.73
C ILE A 20 8.56 -1.93 2.61
N THR A 21 8.84 -1.31 1.47
CA THR A 21 10.17 -0.80 1.09
C THR A 21 10.22 0.71 0.98
N GLY A 22 9.08 1.39 0.95
CA GLY A 22 9.02 2.84 0.87
C GLY A 22 7.60 3.37 1.00
N VAL A 23 7.53 4.67 1.23
CA VAL A 23 6.31 5.47 1.24
C VAL A 23 6.52 6.64 0.27
N VAL A 24 5.55 6.89 -0.60
CA VAL A 24 5.60 7.99 -1.57
C VAL A 24 4.37 8.87 -1.41
N TYR A 25 4.59 10.15 -1.14
CA TYR A 25 3.53 11.14 -1.02
C TYR A 25 3.22 11.77 -2.40
N ARG A 26 1.95 11.97 -2.68
CA ARG A 26 1.43 12.60 -3.90
C ARG A 26 0.40 13.64 -3.50
N ASP A 27 0.55 14.86 -3.99
CA ASP A 27 -0.34 15.97 -3.60
C ASP A 27 -1.31 16.40 -4.72
N ASP A 28 -1.12 15.89 -5.95
CA ASP A 28 -1.92 16.23 -7.13
C ASP A 28 -2.53 14.97 -7.79
N PRO A 29 -3.85 14.94 -8.10
CA PRO A 29 -4.85 15.98 -7.85
C PRO A 29 -5.42 15.99 -6.42
N TYR A 30 -5.05 15.00 -5.61
CA TYR A 30 -5.46 14.85 -4.21
C TYR A 30 -4.31 14.25 -3.41
N GLU A 31 -4.27 14.56 -2.11
CA GLU A 31 -3.28 14.03 -1.17
C GLU A 31 -3.44 12.52 -0.97
N TYR A 32 -2.46 11.77 -1.47
CA TYR A 32 -2.36 10.32 -1.40
C TYR A 32 -0.99 9.89 -0.89
N THR A 33 -1.00 8.82 -0.11
CA THR A 33 0.17 8.10 0.36
C THR A 33 0.20 6.75 -0.36
N ASP A 34 1.23 6.53 -1.17
CA ASP A 34 1.49 5.25 -1.83
C ASP A 34 2.50 4.43 -1.04
N ILE A 35 2.09 3.23 -0.66
CA ILE A 35 2.94 2.28 0.06
C ILE A 35 3.57 1.34 -0.97
N GLU A 36 4.90 1.32 -1.03
CA GLU A 36 5.64 0.43 -1.92
C GLU A 36 5.90 -0.91 -1.25
N ILE A 37 5.31 -1.98 -1.79
CA ILE A 37 5.47 -3.35 -1.31
C ILE A 37 6.30 -4.13 -2.33
N GLU A 38 7.43 -4.67 -1.91
CA GLU A 38 8.23 -5.61 -2.69
C GLU A 38 7.75 -7.04 -2.42
N GLU A 39 7.25 -7.71 -3.45
CA GLU A 39 6.76 -9.09 -3.36
C GLU A 39 7.92 -10.09 -3.34
N ASN A 40 7.87 -11.07 -2.44
CA ASN A 40 9.00 -11.93 -2.12
C ASN A 40 9.43 -12.87 -3.27
N LYS A 41 8.51 -13.37 -4.10
CA LYS A 41 8.80 -14.42 -5.11
C LYS A 41 9.36 -13.85 -6.41
N LYS A 42 8.80 -12.74 -6.88
CA LYS A 42 9.15 -12.11 -8.16
C LYS A 42 9.96 -10.83 -7.99
N GLN A 43 10.17 -10.36 -6.75
CA GLN A 43 10.85 -9.10 -6.44
C GLN A 43 10.26 -7.91 -7.21
N LEU A 44 8.93 -7.94 -7.39
CA LEU A 44 8.20 -6.86 -8.04
C LEU A 44 7.75 -5.86 -6.99
N LYS A 45 7.96 -4.58 -7.29
CA LYS A 45 7.41 -3.49 -6.49
C LYS A 45 6.00 -3.15 -6.96
N ILE A 46 5.06 -3.20 -6.03
CA ILE A 46 3.67 -2.81 -6.23
C ILE A 46 3.35 -1.63 -5.31
N LYS A 47 2.54 -0.69 -5.81
CA LYS A 47 2.06 0.45 -5.03
C LYS A 47 0.65 0.19 -4.52
N TYR A 48 0.46 0.36 -3.22
CA TYR A 48 -0.84 0.42 -2.58
C TYR A 48 -1.14 1.87 -2.19
N GLY A 49 -1.96 2.55 -2.99
CA GLY A 49 -2.34 3.94 -2.76
C GLY A 49 -3.53 4.09 -1.81
N CYS A 50 -3.36 4.93 -0.80
CA CYS A 50 -4.43 5.35 0.11
C CYS A 50 -4.46 6.88 0.26
N PRO A 51 -5.62 7.48 0.54
CA PRO A 51 -5.68 8.89 0.92
C PRO A 51 -4.76 9.19 2.10
N SER A 52 -4.10 10.35 2.10
CA SER A 52 -3.13 10.74 3.16
C SER A 52 -3.79 11.16 4.49
N ASP A 53 -5.11 10.99 4.65
CA ASP A 53 -5.79 11.33 5.89
C ASP A 53 -5.79 10.18 6.90
N ILE A 54 -5.60 10.53 8.17
CA ILE A 54 -5.68 9.61 9.32
C ILE A 54 -6.84 10.08 10.17
N LYS A 55 -7.89 9.25 10.27
CA LYS A 55 -9.06 9.53 11.12
C LYS A 55 -9.43 8.31 11.93
N VAL A 56 -9.78 8.55 13.19
CA VAL A 56 -10.38 7.59 14.11
C VAL A 56 -11.77 8.07 14.51
N ASP A 57 -12.63 7.19 15.03
CA ASP A 57 -13.86 7.61 15.73
C ASP A 57 -13.62 7.84 17.23
N ASP A 58 -14.68 8.26 17.94
CA ASP A 58 -14.68 8.53 19.38
C ASP A 58 -14.29 7.31 20.23
N GLU A 59 -14.35 6.10 19.65
CA GLU A 59 -13.94 4.85 20.28
C GLU A 59 -12.49 4.44 19.91
N GLY A 60 -11.79 5.26 19.12
CA GLY A 60 -10.42 5.01 18.68
C GLY A 60 -10.30 4.08 17.47
N ASN A 61 -11.38 3.78 16.75
CA ASN A 61 -11.33 2.87 15.61
C ASN A 61 -10.90 3.59 14.31
N ALA A 62 -9.90 3.04 13.63
CA ALA A 62 -9.40 3.56 12.36
C ALA A 62 -10.45 3.59 11.23
N LYS A 63 -10.79 4.78 10.72
CA LYS A 63 -11.77 5.00 9.64
C LYS A 63 -11.15 5.07 8.26
N THR A 64 -9.91 5.54 8.13
CA THR A 64 -9.24 5.69 6.83
C THR A 64 -8.37 4.48 6.50
N LYS A 65 -8.10 4.29 5.20
CA LYS A 65 -7.23 3.19 4.74
C LYS A 65 -5.83 3.29 5.34
N LEU A 66 -5.28 4.51 5.43
CA LEU A 66 -3.97 4.75 6.02
C LEU A 66 -4.00 4.47 7.53
N ALA A 67 -5.00 4.96 8.26
CA ALA A 67 -5.14 4.68 9.70
C ALA A 67 -5.23 3.18 9.99
N ARG A 68 -6.00 2.42 9.18
CA ARG A 68 -6.10 0.96 9.34
C ARG A 68 -4.78 0.25 9.08
N LEU A 69 -4.03 0.71 8.07
CA LEU A 69 -2.73 0.14 7.75
C LEU A 69 -1.70 0.41 8.85
N LEU A 70 -1.62 1.64 9.34
CA LEU A 70 -0.78 2.00 10.49
C LEU A 70 -1.17 1.19 11.74
N GLY A 71 -2.47 1.01 11.95
CA GLY A 71 -3.06 0.19 13.02
C GLY A 71 -2.60 -1.27 13.06
N LEU A 72 -2.03 -1.79 11.97
CA LEU A 72 -1.45 -3.14 11.96
C LEU A 72 -0.12 -3.23 12.72
N PHE A 73 0.54 -2.09 12.96
CA PHE A 73 1.91 -2.02 13.50
C PHE A 73 2.07 -1.03 14.65
N THR A 74 1.14 -0.11 14.85
CA THR A 74 1.11 0.85 15.96
C THR A 74 -0.31 1.14 16.41
N GLU A 75 -0.47 1.66 17.63
CA GLU A 75 -1.76 2.12 18.13
C GLU A 75 -2.08 3.50 17.54
N VAL A 76 -3.20 3.62 16.82
CA VAL A 76 -3.65 4.88 16.22
C VAL A 76 -4.72 5.53 17.12
N LYS A 77 -4.38 6.67 17.70
CA LYS A 77 -5.20 7.52 18.55
C LYS A 77 -5.57 8.83 17.86
N GLN A 78 -6.65 9.43 18.37
CA GLN A 78 -7.03 10.80 18.04
C GLN A 78 -5.91 11.77 18.41
N ASP A 79 -5.69 12.78 17.56
CA ASP A 79 -4.67 13.82 17.70
C ASP A 79 -3.21 13.31 17.77
N GLY A 80 -2.97 12.04 17.43
CA GLY A 80 -1.62 11.50 17.31
C GLY A 80 -0.93 11.99 16.04
N GLU A 81 0.40 12.16 16.14
CA GLU A 81 1.27 12.40 14.99
C GLU A 81 1.92 11.09 14.57
N TYR A 82 1.91 10.82 13.27
CA TYR A 82 2.42 9.57 12.70
C TYR A 82 3.33 9.86 11.52
N ASP A 83 4.47 9.18 11.49
CA ASP A 83 5.31 9.07 10.31
C ASP A 83 5.09 7.70 9.66
N PRO A 84 4.33 7.60 8.55
CA PRO A 84 4.13 6.34 7.85
C PRO A 84 5.42 5.67 7.41
N GLU A 85 6.47 6.43 7.07
CA GLU A 85 7.75 5.87 6.65
C GLU A 85 8.41 5.13 7.81
N GLU A 86 8.51 5.77 8.98
CA GLU A 86 9.09 5.17 10.19
C GLU A 86 8.31 3.94 10.67
N ILE A 87 6.97 3.99 10.58
CA ILE A 87 6.10 2.93 11.09
C ILE A 87 6.07 1.72 10.16
N LEU A 88 5.98 1.95 8.85
CA LEU A 88 5.66 0.92 7.86
C LEU A 88 6.90 0.34 7.17
N VAL A 89 7.92 1.14 6.89
CA VAL A 89 9.10 0.64 6.15
C VAL A 89 9.79 -0.45 6.94
N GLY A 90 10.14 -1.54 6.25
CA GLY A 90 10.75 -2.69 6.88
C GLY A 90 9.76 -3.77 7.34
N LYS A 91 8.47 -3.44 7.49
CA LYS A 91 7.46 -4.39 7.96
C LYS A 91 7.09 -5.41 6.88
N LYS A 92 6.84 -6.64 7.30
CA LYS A 92 6.35 -7.72 6.43
C LYS A 92 4.83 -7.71 6.40
N VAL A 93 4.27 -7.93 5.22
CA VAL A 93 2.83 -7.94 5.00
C VAL A 93 2.41 -9.07 4.07
N SER A 94 1.21 -9.57 4.29
CA SER A 94 0.49 -10.34 3.27
C SER A 94 -0.60 -9.47 2.65
N PHE A 95 -0.84 -9.65 1.36
CA PHE A 95 -1.81 -8.85 0.61
C PHE A 95 -2.42 -9.67 -0.51
N GLN A 96 -3.57 -9.25 -1.03
CA GLN A 96 -4.17 -9.86 -2.21
C GLN A 96 -4.05 -8.93 -3.41
N THR A 97 -3.82 -9.49 -4.59
CA THR A 97 -3.91 -8.75 -5.84
C THR A 97 -5.03 -9.26 -6.73
N LEU A 98 -5.61 -8.33 -7.47
CA LEU A 98 -6.52 -8.60 -8.57
C LEU A 98 -6.07 -7.81 -9.80
N THR A 99 -6.06 -8.49 -10.94
CA THR A 99 -5.71 -7.90 -12.22
C THR A 99 -6.90 -7.10 -12.71
N LYS A 100 -6.70 -5.80 -12.89
CA LYS A 100 -7.71 -4.91 -13.46
C LYS A 100 -7.38 -4.65 -14.91
N LYS A 101 -8.32 -5.00 -15.79
CA LYS A 101 -8.25 -4.61 -17.21
C LYS A 101 -8.78 -3.19 -17.36
N THR A 102 -8.04 -2.37 -18.08
CA THR A 102 -8.39 -1.00 -18.42
C THR A 102 -8.08 -0.77 -19.89
N ASP A 103 -8.58 0.33 -20.45
CA ASP A 103 -8.27 0.77 -21.81
C ASP A 103 -6.76 1.01 -22.04
N LYS A 104 -5.99 1.14 -20.94
CA LYS A 104 -4.54 1.34 -20.92
C LYS A 104 -3.74 0.04 -20.71
N GLY A 105 -4.41 -1.10 -20.56
CA GLY A 105 -3.77 -2.42 -20.34
C GLY A 105 -4.22 -3.13 -19.07
N GLU A 106 -3.50 -4.19 -18.72
CA GLU A 106 -3.73 -5.03 -17.53
C GLU A 106 -2.72 -4.67 -16.44
N PHE A 107 -3.23 -4.35 -15.25
CA PHE A 107 -2.41 -3.97 -14.09
C PHE A 107 -2.84 -4.75 -12.86
N SER A 108 -1.87 -5.30 -12.11
CA SER A 108 -2.11 -5.88 -10.80
C SER A 108 -2.38 -4.76 -9.79
N ASN A 109 -3.53 -4.80 -9.12
CA ASN A 109 -3.84 -3.88 -8.03
C ASN A 109 -3.95 -4.64 -6.72
N VAL A 110 -3.44 -4.06 -5.64
CA VAL A 110 -3.68 -4.56 -4.28
C VAL A 110 -5.15 -4.34 -3.92
N VAL A 111 -5.81 -5.40 -3.47
CA VAL A 111 -7.20 -5.33 -3.00
C VAL A 111 -7.23 -4.50 -1.72
N SER A 112 -8.12 -3.50 -1.68
CA SER A 112 -8.30 -2.65 -0.50
C SER A 112 -8.67 -3.49 0.72
N ASP A 113 -8.10 -3.16 1.89
CA ASP A 113 -8.26 -3.89 3.16
C ASP A 113 -7.75 -5.35 3.16
N SER A 114 -7.06 -5.81 2.10
CA SER A 114 -6.46 -7.16 2.07
C SER A 114 -5.08 -7.23 2.73
N VAL A 115 -4.47 -6.08 3.00
CA VAL A 115 -3.14 -5.98 3.61
C VAL A 115 -3.24 -6.36 5.07
N LYS A 116 -2.39 -7.30 5.50
CA LYS A 116 -2.31 -7.80 6.88
C LYS A 116 -0.86 -7.85 7.32
N SER A 117 -0.59 -7.56 8.59
CA SER A 117 0.74 -7.74 9.18
C SER A 117 1.13 -9.21 9.18
N MET A 118 2.44 -9.45 9.11
CA MET A 118 3.06 -10.74 9.30
C MET A 118 4.12 -10.62 10.39
N GLU A 119 4.31 -11.69 11.16
CA GLU A 119 5.39 -11.81 12.15
C GLU A 119 6.78 -11.86 11.48
#